data_AF-A0A2E0H498-F1
#
_entry.id   AF-A0A2E0H498-F1
#
_cell.length_a   1.000
_cell.length_b   1.000
_cell.length_c   1.000
_cell.angle_alpha   90.00
_cell.angle_beta   90.00
_cell.angle_gamma   90.00
#
_symmetry.space_group_name_H-M   'P 1'
#
loop_
_entity.id
_entity.type
_entity.pdbx_description
1 polymer ?
#
loop_
_entity_poly.entity_id
_entity_poly.type
_entity_poly.pdbx_seq_one_letter_code
_entity_poly.pdbx_strand_id
1 'polypeptide(L)' 'MLYSCLFDLDGTVYKGHSPIEGAINFINRLNKNEIKYKFVTNRSDRSSEEVSAHLNEMGVISTPDLVITSAMGA' A
#
# COMPACT_ATOMS: atom_id res chain seq x y z
N MET A 1 -17.07 -5.63 8.97
CA MET A 1 -15.60 -5.68 8.87
C MET A 1 -15.09 -4.31 8.49
N LEU A 2 -14.03 -3.81 9.11
CA LEU A 2 -13.52 -2.45 8.89
C LEU A 2 -12.84 -2.29 7.52
N TYR A 3 -12.17 -3.35 7.03
CA TYR A 3 -11.54 -3.47 5.72
C TYR A 3 -11.82 -4.86 5.13
N SER A 4 -11.83 -4.96 3.81
CA SER A 4 -12.05 -6.21 3.08
C SER A 4 -10.73 -6.89 2.65
N CYS A 5 -9.65 -6.12 2.50
CA CYS A 5 -8.33 -6.63 2.11
C CYS A 5 -7.20 -5.89 2.86
N LEU A 6 -6.14 -6.63 3.17
CA LEU A 6 -4.86 -6.09 3.62
C LEU A 6 -3.79 -6.55 2.65
N PHE A 7 -3.00 -5.62 2.11
CA PHE A 7 -1.97 -5.91 1.14
C PHE A 7 -0.60 -5.73 1.76
N ASP A 8 0.20 -6.79 1.75
CA ASP A 8 1.64 -6.66 1.89
C ASP A 8 2.22 -5.78 0.76
N LEU A 9 3.41 -5.23 0.98
CA LEU A 9 4.08 -4.33 0.04
C LEU A 9 5.18 -5.02 -0.77
N ASP A 10 6.27 -5.43 -0.11
CA ASP A 10 7.47 -5.96 -0.73
C ASP A 10 7.23 -7.37 -1.31
N GLY A 11 7.19 -7.48 -2.63
CA GLY A 11 6.92 -8.73 -3.36
C GLY A 11 5.44 -8.94 -3.71
N THR A 12 4.55 -8.09 -3.20
CA THR A 12 3.10 -8.15 -3.47
C THR A 12 2.62 -6.97 -4.32
N VAL A 13 2.88 -5.74 -3.89
CA VAL A 13 2.50 -4.51 -4.61
C VAL A 13 3.67 -3.99 -5.45
N TYR A 14 4.90 -4.10 -4.94
CA TYR A 14 6.11 -3.68 -5.65
C TYR A 14 7.29 -4.60 -5.38
N LYS A 15 8.34 -4.49 -6.20
CA LYS A 15 9.65 -5.08 -5.95
C LYS A 15 10.72 -4.00 -6.10
N GLY A 16 11.27 -3.54 -4.98
CA GLY A 16 12.18 -2.39 -4.96
C GLY A 16 11.47 -1.10 -5.38
N HIS A 17 11.84 -0.55 -6.54
CA HIS A 17 11.30 0.71 -7.10
C HIS A 17 10.38 0.46 -8.31
N SER A 18 9.86 -0.75 -8.47
CA SER A 18 8.99 -1.10 -9.60
C SER A 18 7.73 -1.78 -9.12
N PRO A 19 6.54 -1.38 -9.62
CA PRO A 19 5.29 -2.04 -9.28
C PRO A 19 5.27 -3.47 -9.81
N ILE A 20 4.61 -4.38 -9.08
CA ILE A 20 4.30 -5.71 -9.59
C ILE A 20 3.28 -5.58 -10.72
N GLU A 21 3.43 -6.40 -11.76
CA GLU A 21 2.53 -6.39 -12.91
C GLU A 21 1.07 -6.58 -12.46
N GLY A 22 0.20 -5.68 -12.93
CA GLY A 22 -1.21 -5.70 -12.57
C GLY A 22 -1.57 -5.12 -11.20
N ALA A 23 -0.60 -4.82 -10.31
CA ALA A 23 -0.87 -4.25 -8.98
C ALA A 23 -1.61 -2.91 -9.07
N ILE A 24 -1.12 -1.98 -9.91
CA ILE A 24 -1.76 -0.67 -10.12
C ILE A 24 -3.20 -0.86 -10.64
N ASN A 25 -3.38 -1.69 -11.66
CA ASN A 25 -4.71 -1.96 -12.24
C ASN A 25 -5.67 -2.58 -11.22
N PHE A 26 -5.15 -3.45 -10.35
CA PHE A 26 -5.93 -4.08 -9.30
C PHE A 26 -6.37 -3.06 -8.24
N ILE A 27 -5.45 -2.24 -7.73
CA ILE A 27 -5.76 -1.15 -6.78
C ILE A 27 -6.77 -0.16 -7.39
N ASN A 28 -6.59 0.22 -8.66
CA ASN A 28 -7.55 1.08 -9.37
C ASN A 28 -8.95 0.46 -9.47
N ARG A 29 -9.04 -0.87 -9.64
CA ARG A 29 -10.32 -1.57 -9.61
C ARG A 29 -10.93 -1.56 -8.21
N LEU A 30 -10.15 -1.74 -7.14
CA LEU A 30 -10.67 -1.62 -5.77
C LEU A 30 -11.23 -0.22 -5.51
N ASN A 31 -10.48 0.82 -5.89
CA ASN A 31 -10.90 2.21 -5.78
C ASN A 31 -12.21 2.46 -6.55
N LYS A 32 -12.29 2.01 -7.81
CA LYS A 32 -13.50 2.16 -8.65
C LYS A 32 -14.74 1.47 -8.07
N ASN A 33 -14.56 0.38 -7.32
CA ASN A 33 -15.66 -0.37 -6.70
C ASN A 33 -15.84 -0.06 -5.20
N GLU A 34 -15.18 0.99 -4.70
CA GLU A 34 -15.25 1.43 -3.30
C GLU A 34 -14.92 0.32 -2.28
N ILE A 35 -14.07 -0.63 -2.67
CA ILE A 35 -13.64 -1.73 -1.79
C ILE A 35 -12.60 -1.19 -0.82
N LYS A 36 -12.86 -1.32 0.48
CA LYS A 36 -11.96 -0.84 1.53
C LYS A 36 -10.74 -1.76 1.71
N TYR A 37 -9.54 -1.18 1.70
CA TYR A 37 -8.29 -1.90 1.95
C TYR A 37 -7.29 -1.06 2.76
N LYS A 38 -6.22 -1.70 3.22
CA LYS A 38 -4.99 -1.05 3.71
C LYS A 38 -3.76 -1.74 3.14
N PHE A 39 -2.70 -0.97 2.95
CA PHE A 39 -1.34 -1.47 2.78
C PHE A 39 -0.73 -1.73 4.15
N VAL A 40 0.00 -2.83 4.28
CA VAL A 40 0.64 -3.26 5.53
C VAL A 40 2.08 -3.61 5.22
N THR A 41 3.01 -3.14 6.02
CA THR A 41 4.41 -3.52 5.92
C THR A 41 5.04 -3.71 7.29
N ASN A 42 5.94 -4.68 7.40
CA ASN A 42 6.74 -4.91 8.61
C ASN A 42 7.96 -3.98 8.69
N ARG A 43 8.20 -3.14 7.67
CA ARG A 43 9.25 -2.12 7.68
C ARG A 43 8.95 -1.06 8.74
N SER A 44 9.92 -0.86 9.64
CA SER A 44 9.90 0.17 10.68
C SER A 44 10.85 1.33 10.38
N ASP A 45 11.59 1.24 9.27
CA ASP A 45 12.58 2.24 8.84
C ASP A 45 11.96 3.41 8.04
N ARG A 46 10.64 3.36 7.77
CA ARG A 46 9.91 4.40 7.05
C ARG A 46 8.57 4.72 7.72
N SER A 47 8.18 5.99 7.71
CA SER A 47 6.85 6.43 8.15
C SER A 47 5.76 6.06 7.13
N SER A 48 4.50 6.14 7.54
CA SER A 48 3.36 5.93 6.63
C SER A 48 3.36 6.94 5.46
N GLU A 49 3.81 8.17 5.70
CA GLU A 49 3.96 9.21 4.68
C GLU A 49 5.03 8.85 3.66
N GLU A 50 6.20 8.39 4.13
CA GLU A 50 7.31 7.99 3.24
C GLU A 50 6.94 6.78 2.38
N VAL A 51 6.26 5.79 2.97
CA VAL A 51 5.75 4.63 2.24
C VAL A 51 4.68 5.03 1.22
N SER A 52 3.76 5.91 1.60
CA SER A 52 2.72 6.40 0.69
C SER A 52 3.31 7.19 -0.47
N ALA A 53 4.31 8.05 -0.21
CA ALA A 53 5.03 8.77 -1.26
C ALA A 53 5.71 7.80 -2.25
N HIS A 54 6.41 6.78 -1.74
CA HIS A 54 7.05 5.75 -2.56
C HIS A 54 6.06 5.00 -3.46
N LEU A 55 4.88 4.64 -2.92
CA LEU A 55 3.80 4.03 -3.70
C LEU A 55 3.31 4.94 -4.83
N ASN A 56 3.12 6.23 -4.53
CA ASN A 56 2.69 7.22 -5.52
C ASN A 56 3.74 7.45 -6.61
N GLU A 57 5.04 7.45 -6.27
CA GLU A 57 6.13 7.52 -7.26
C GLU A 57 6.08 6.36 -8.28
N MET A 58 5.61 5.20 -7.85
CA MET A 58 5.39 4.03 -8.73
C MET A 58 4.03 4.02 -9.43
N GLY A 59 3.19 5.04 -9.23
CA GLY A 59 1.85 5.14 -9.81
C GLY A 59 0.77 4.35 -9.07
N VAL A 60 1.04 3.85 -7.86
CA VAL A 60 0.03 3.25 -6.98
C VAL A 60 -0.57 4.34 -6.11
N ILE A 61 -1.84 4.69 -6.37
CA ILE A 61 -2.55 5.73 -5.61
C ILE A 61 -2.60 5.32 -4.13
N SER A 62 -1.98 6.13 -3.29
CA SER A 62 -1.89 5.89 -1.85
C SER A 62 -1.96 7.20 -1.07
N THR A 63 -2.48 7.11 0.15
CA THR A 63 -2.44 8.16 1.18
C THR A 63 -1.83 7.58 2.46
N PRO A 64 -1.25 8.41 3.35
CA PRO A 64 -0.62 7.90 4.57
C PRO A 64 -1.55 7.08 5.45
N ASP A 65 -2.84 7.46 5.52
CA ASP A 65 -3.81 6.69 6.29
C ASP A 65 -3.98 5.27 5.76
N LEU A 66 -3.80 5.04 4.44
CA LEU A 66 -3.91 3.71 3.84
C LEU A 66 -2.77 2.78 4.24
N VAL A 67 -1.71 3.28 4.87
CA VAL A 67 -0.52 2.50 5.22
C VAL A 67 -0.49 2.20 6.71
N ILE A 68 -0.25 0.94 7.04
CA ILE A 68 0.06 0.47 8.40
C ILE A 68 1.51 -0.01 8.40
N THR A 69 2.35 0.61 9.23
CA THR A 69 3.74 0.18 9.43
C THR A 69 3.89 -0.48 10.80
N SER A 70 4.90 -1.34 10.96
CA SER A 70 5.21 -1.96 12.25
C SER A 70 5.62 -0.94 13.32
N ALA A 71 6.09 0.25 12.91
CA ALA A 71 6.42 1.34 13.83
C ALA A 71 5.20 1.93 14.56
N MET A 72 3.98 1.72 14.04
CA MET A 72 2.75 2.25 14.67
C MET A 72 2.31 1.46 15.91
N GLY A 73 2.87 0.27 16.14
CA GLY A 73 2.56 -0.58 17.30
C GLY A 73 3.63 -0.60 18.39
N ALA A 74 4.66 0.24 18.25
CA ALA A 74 5.77 0.35 19.20
C ALA A 74 5.54 1.43 20.27
#